data_AF-Q16GA5-F1
#
_entry.id   AF-Q16GA5-F1
#
_cell.length_a   1.000
_cell.length_b   1.000
_cell.length_c   1.000
_cell.angle_alpha   90.00
_cell.angle_beta   90.00
_cell.angle_gamma   90.00
#
_symmetry.space_group_name_H-M   'P 1'
#
loop_
_entity.id
_entity.type
_entity.pdbx_description
1 polymer ?
#
loop_
_entity_poly.entity_id
_entity_poly.type
_entity_poly.pdbx_seq_one_letter_code
_entity_poly.pdbx_strand_id
1 'polypeptide(L)' 'RTCWWNEVCKEEFQQLFRCKCPQWSYCRSPGRYYNAYCSMTNTGYIWTQPSWDWDTA' A
#
# COMPACT_ATOMS: atom_id res chain seq x y z
N ARG A 1 6.57 2.64 8.65
CA ARG A 1 5.33 3.19 9.25
C ARG A 1 4.12 2.44 8.69
N THR A 2 3.18 2.02 9.54
CA THR A 2 1.92 1.41 9.11
C THR A 2 0.93 2.51 8.72
N CYS A 3 0.36 2.41 7.52
CA CYS A 3 -0.69 3.31 7.06
C CYS A 3 -2.00 3.03 7.81
N TRP A 4 -2.86 4.03 7.89
CA TRP A 4 -4.26 3.84 8.22
C TRP A 4 -5.10 3.43 7.00
N TRP A 5 -6.35 3.05 7.28
CA TRP A 5 -7.37 2.82 6.28
C TRP A 5 -7.55 4.04 5.38
N ASN A 6 -7.56 3.82 4.06
CA ASN A 6 -7.61 4.88 3.04
C ASN A 6 -6.46 5.91 3.07
N GLU A 7 -5.37 5.65 3.79
CA GLU A 7 -4.16 6.48 3.69
C GLU A 7 -3.37 6.11 2.42
N VAL A 8 -2.68 7.09 1.84
CA VAL A 8 -1.85 6.90 0.64
C VAL A 8 -0.63 6.07 1.00
N CYS A 9 -0.59 4.83 0.53
CA CYS A 9 0.56 3.93 0.68
C CYS A 9 1.62 4.18 -0.40
N LYS A 10 1.24 4.69 -1.57
CA LYS A 10 2.15 5.00 -2.69
C LYS A 10 1.60 6.15 -3.52
N GLU A 11 2.45 7.11 -3.87
CA GLU A 11 2.08 8.21 -4.76
C GLU A 11 2.25 7.83 -6.23
N GLU A 12 1.55 8.56 -7.10
CA GLU A 12 1.73 8.48 -8.54
C GLU A 12 3.20 8.71 -8.92
N PHE A 13 3.72 7.91 -9.85
CA PHE A 13 5.11 7.92 -10.34
C PHE A 13 6.23 7.59 -9.33
N GLN A 14 5.93 7.52 -8.03
CA GLN A 14 6.90 7.12 -7.01
C GLN A 14 7.05 5.60 -6.97
N GLN A 15 8.29 5.08 -6.92
CA GLN A 15 8.52 3.64 -6.71
C GLN A 15 8.53 3.27 -5.22
N LEU A 16 8.79 4.25 -4.35
CA LEU A 16 8.85 4.07 -2.91
C LEU A 16 7.44 4.08 -2.29
N PHE A 17 7.23 3.21 -1.30
CA PHE A 17 6.03 3.21 -0.48
C PHE A 17 6.20 4.19 0.68
N ARG A 18 5.22 5.07 0.90
CA ARG A 18 5.23 5.99 2.06
C ARG A 18 4.99 5.25 3.38
N CYS A 19 4.11 4.27 3.34
CA CYS A 19 3.75 3.47 4.49
C CYS A 19 3.24 2.10 4.03
N LYS A 20 3.23 1.12 4.93
CA LYS A 20 2.75 -0.24 4.68
C LYS A 20 1.31 -0.40 5.18
N CYS A 21 0.43 -0.96 4.38
CA CYS A 21 -0.93 -1.25 4.79
C CYS A 21 -0.95 -2.32 5.91
N PRO A 22 -1.91 -2.26 6.85
CA PRO A 22 -2.03 -3.23 7.93
C PRO A 22 -2.34 -4.63 7.39
N GLN A 23 -2.20 -5.65 8.23
CA GLN A 23 -2.50 -7.03 7.86
C GLN A 23 -3.94 -7.11 7.33
N TRP A 24 -4.16 -7.88 6.24
CA TRP A 24 -5.42 -7.97 5.49
C TRP A 24 -5.78 -6.77 4.60
N SER A 25 -4.88 -5.79 4.47
CA SER A 25 -5.06 -4.65 3.58
C SER A 25 -4.07 -4.66 2.43
N TYR A 26 -4.53 -4.22 1.28
CA TYR A 26 -3.78 -4.11 0.05
C TYR A 26 -3.58 -2.64 -0.32
N CYS A 27 -2.39 -2.33 -0.81
CA CYS A 27 -2.09 -1.01 -1.37
C CYS A 27 -2.70 -0.92 -2.77
N ARG A 28 -3.94 -0.44 -2.86
CA ARG A 28 -4.77 -0.46 -4.06
C ARG A 28 -4.72 0.87 -4.79
N SER A 29 -4.49 0.83 -6.08
CA SER A 29 -4.63 1.98 -6.99
C SER A 29 -5.63 1.68 -8.12
N PRO A 30 -6.35 2.68 -8.64
CA PRO A 30 -7.21 2.51 -9.82
C PRO A 30 -6.41 2.23 -11.10
N GLY A 31 -5.12 2.57 -11.14
CA GLY A 31 -4.21 2.25 -12.23
C GLY A 31 -2.75 2.54 -11.88
N ARG A 32 -1.83 2.22 -12.81
CA ARG A 32 -0.38 2.30 -12.60
C ARG A 32 0.16 3.70 -12.32
N TYR A 33 -0.55 4.72 -12.77
CA TYR A 33 -0.20 6.15 -12.69
C TYR A 33 -1.11 6.91 -11.72
N TYR A 34 -1.63 6.23 -10.71
CA TYR A 34 -2.50 6.84 -9.70
C TYR A 34 -1.96 6.56 -8.31
N ASN A 35 -2.35 7.41 -7.36
CA ASN A 35 -2.11 7.17 -5.95
C ASN A 35 -2.75 5.85 -5.52
N ALA A 36 -2.00 5.09 -4.73
CA ALA A 36 -2.45 3.87 -4.11
C ALA A 36 -2.82 4.13 -2.65
N TYR A 37 -3.92 3.54 -2.22
CA TYR A 37 -4.51 3.70 -0.90
C TYR A 37 -4.66 2.34 -0.24
N CYS A 38 -4.55 2.28 1.09
CA CYS A 38 -4.80 1.04 1.81
C CYS A 38 -6.28 0.68 1.81
N SER A 39 -6.60 -0.47 1.24
CA SER A 39 -7.95 -1.01 1.13
C SER A 39 -7.99 -2.51 1.35
N MET A 40 -9.08 -3.01 1.90
CA MET A 40 -9.39 -4.44 2.10
C MET A 40 -9.76 -5.10 0.78
N THR A 41 -9.98 -4.31 -0.27
CA THR A 41 -10.46 -4.77 -1.57
C THR A 41 -9.29 -5.10 -2.50
N ASN A 42 -9.30 -6.31 -3.06
CA ASN A 42 -8.28 -6.78 -4.01
C ASN A 42 -8.64 -6.45 -5.47
N THR A 43 -9.26 -5.30 -5.72
CA THR A 43 -9.77 -4.91 -7.05
C THR A 43 -8.93 -3.79 -7.64
N GLY A 44 -8.61 -3.85 -8.94
CA GLY A 44 -7.77 -2.84 -9.59
C GLY A 44 -6.28 -3.18 -9.52
N TYR A 45 -5.41 -2.16 -9.56
CA TYR A 45 -3.96 -2.38 -9.55
C TYR A 45 -3.46 -2.44 -8.10
N ILE A 46 -3.04 -3.62 -7.69
CA ILE A 46 -2.60 -3.91 -6.33
C ILE A 46 -1.08 -3.86 -6.29
N TRP A 47 -0.56 -2.97 -5.47
CA TRP A 47 0.87 -2.85 -5.23
C TRP A 47 1.29 -3.80 -4.11
N THR A 48 2.14 -4.76 -4.47
CA THR A 48 2.76 -5.67 -3.50
C THR A 48 3.79 -4.88 -2.70
N GLN A 49 3.48 -4.64 -1.43
CA GLN A 49 4.41 -4.00 -0.51
C GLN A 49 5.34 -5.06 0.08
N PRO A 50 6.64 -4.77 0.24
CA PRO A 50 7.55 -5.71 0.89
C PRO A 50 7.07 -6.00 2.32
N SER A 51 7.15 -7.27 2.72
CA SER A 51 6.91 -7.68 4.09
C SER A 51 8.02 -7.12 4.96
N TRP A 52 7.86 -5.89 5.47
CA TRP A 52 8.62 -5.47 6.63
C TRP A 52 8.16 -6.34 7.81
N ASP A 53 8.89 -7.43 8.04
CA ASP A 53 8.90 -8.16 9.30
C ASP A 53 9.42 -7.19 10.36
N TRP A 54 8.51 -6.65 11.15
CA TRP A 54 8.86 -5.91 12.36
C TRP A 54 9.00 -6.84 13.57
N ASP A 55 8.82 -8.16 13.37
CA ASP A 55 8.95 -9.20 14.39
C ASP A 55 10.40 -9.73 14.52
N THR A 56 11.34 -9.17 13.75
CA THR A 56 12.77 -9.51 13.85
C THR A 56 13.60 -8.25 14.08
N ALA A 57 13.33 -7.55 15.19
CA ALA A 57 14.22 -6.54 15.77
C ALA A 57 14.79 -7.07 17.08
#